data_AF-A0A0F9E1W1-F1
#
_entry.id   AF-A0A0F9E1W1-F1
#
_cell.length_a   1.000
_cell.length_b   1.000
_cell.length_c   1.000
_cell.angle_alpha   90.00
_cell.angle_beta   90.00
_cell.angle_gamma   90.00
#
_symmetry.space_group_name_H-M   'P 1'
#
loop_
_entity.id
_entity.type
_entity.pdbx_description
1 polymer ?
#
loop_
_entity_poly.entity_id
_entity_poly.type
_entity_poly.pdbx_seq_one_letter_code
_entity_poly.pdbx_strand_id
1 'polypeptide(L)' 'MKLYAWQPKGHGEYSFFVCAEDKEGAEEAVNKYIHDHLNKDDDEYLFDYCIDGWGTDYYVLTEVEPMTVIINDND' A
#
# COMPACT_ATOMS: atom_id res chain seq x y z
N MET A 1 -13.85 13.14 -0.26
CA MET A 1 -12.70 12.50 0.44
C MET A 1 -13.12 11.20 1.10
N LYS A 2 -12.36 10.13 0.86
CA LYS A 2 -12.55 8.75 1.31
C LYS A 2 -11.21 8.19 1.74
N LEU A 3 -11.21 7.24 2.67
CA LEU A 3 -10.00 6.52 3.06
C LEU A 3 -9.89 5.24 2.21
N TYR A 4 -8.74 5.03 1.60
CA TYR A 4 -8.40 3.84 0.83
C TYR A 4 -7.30 3.08 1.55
N ALA A 5 -7.49 1.78 1.73
CA ALA A 5 -6.55 0.88 2.37
C ALA A 5 -6.13 -0.22 1.39
N TRP A 6 -4.85 -0.25 1.01
CA TRP A 6 -4.24 -1.38 0.33
C TRP A 6 -3.57 -2.28 1.36
N GLN A 7 -3.97 -3.53 1.39
CA GLN A 7 -3.48 -4.52 2.33
C GLN A 7 -2.92 -5.74 1.60
N PRO A 8 -1.77 -6.26 2.02
CA PRO A 8 -1.20 -7.46 1.43
C PRO A 8 -2.02 -8.70 1.82
N LYS A 9 -2.00 -9.72 0.95
CA LYS A 9 -2.60 -11.05 1.15
C LYS A 9 -1.51 -12.11 1.27
N GLY A 10 -0.67 -11.99 2.29
CA GLY A 10 0.32 -12.99 2.67
C GLY A 10 1.76 -12.78 2.17
N HIS A 11 2.01 -11.93 1.17
CA HIS A 11 3.36 -11.72 0.62
C HIS A 11 3.87 -10.27 0.60
N GLY A 12 3.02 -9.28 0.87
CA GLY A 12 3.48 -7.88 0.91
C GLY A 12 3.75 -7.43 2.34
N GLU A 13 4.79 -6.65 2.60
CA GLU A 13 5.16 -6.28 3.98
C GLU A 13 4.40 -5.05 4.52
N TYR A 14 4.00 -4.14 3.63
CA TYR A 14 3.38 -2.87 3.99
C TYR A 14 1.88 -2.86 3.71
N SER A 15 1.11 -2.22 4.58
CA SER A 15 -0.23 -1.74 4.24
C SER A 15 -0.15 -0.24 3.96
N PHE A 16 -0.83 0.21 2.90
CA PHE A 16 -0.89 1.63 2.53
C PHE A 16 -2.28 2.19 2.81
N PHE A 17 -2.33 3.31 3.52
CA PHE A 17 -3.57 4.01 3.87
C PHE A 17 -3.50 5.44 3.38
N VAL A 18 -4.49 5.87 2.59
CA VAL A 18 -4.49 7.21 2.00
C VAL A 18 -5.91 7.77 1.92
N CYS A 19 -6.06 9.04 2.29
CA CYS A 19 -7.29 9.78 2.06
C CYS A 19 -7.22 10.49 0.71
N ALA A 20 -8.17 10.22 -0.19
CA ALA A 20 -8.26 10.89 -1.49
C ALA A 20 -9.72 11.12 -1.91
N GLU A 21 -9.95 11.88 -2.97
CA GLU A 21 -11.30 12.10 -3.50
C GLU A 21 -11.84 10.86 -4.25
N ASP A 22 -10.96 10.13 -4.91
CA ASP A 22 -11.26 8.92 -5.66
C ASP A 22 -10.11 7.91 -5.59
N LYS A 23 -10.33 6.73 -6.17
CA LYS A 23 -9.36 5.64 -6.21
C LYS A 23 -8.09 6.01 -6.98
N GLU A 24 -8.23 6.73 -8.10
CA GLU A 24 -7.11 7.05 -8.99
C GLU A 24 -6.10 7.94 -8.28
N GLY A 25 -6.57 9.04 -7.65
CA GLY A 25 -5.71 9.91 -6.85
C GLY A 25 -5.11 9.24 -5.61
N ALA A 26 -5.83 8.28 -5.02
CA ALA A 26 -5.29 7.45 -3.93
C ALA A 26 -4.11 6.58 -4.42
N GLU A 27 -4.28 5.92 -5.56
CA GLU A 27 -3.26 5.04 -6.15
C GLU A 27 -2.03 5.84 -6.58
N GLU A 28 -2.20 7.00 -7.21
CA GLU A 28 -1.10 7.92 -7.56
C GLU A 28 -0.31 8.37 -6.33
N ALA A 29 -0.99 8.69 -5.23
CA ALA A 29 -0.34 9.10 -3.99
C ALA A 29 0.52 7.97 -3.38
N VAL A 30 0.03 6.73 -3.38
CA VAL A 30 0.79 5.57 -2.89
C VAL A 30 1.97 5.28 -3.81
N ASN A 31 1.77 5.27 -5.13
CA ASN A 31 2.84 5.09 -6.12
C ASN A 31 3.97 6.12 -5.93
N LYS A 32 3.60 7.38 -5.72
CA LYS A 32 4.56 8.45 -5.45
C LYS A 32 5.32 8.22 -4.13
N TYR A 33 4.63 7.80 -3.08
CA TYR A 33 5.27 7.50 -1.80
C TYR A 33 6.29 6.37 -1.93
N ILE A 34 5.91 5.26 -2.58
CA ILE A 34 6.78 4.12 -2.87
C ILE A 34 8.01 4.59 -3.65
N HIS A 35 7.82 5.31 -4.76
CA HIS A 35 8.91 5.82 -5.58
C HIS A 35 9.87 6.73 -4.79
N ASP A 36 9.32 7.65 -3.99
CA ASP A 36 10.14 8.68 -3.34
C ASP A 36 10.86 8.20 -2.08
N HIS A 37 10.39 7.14 -1.42
CA HIS A 37 10.85 6.72 -0.08
C HIS A 37 11.23 5.25 0.04
N LEU A 38 10.67 4.37 -0.80
CA LEU A 38 10.84 2.92 -0.65
C LEU A 38 11.57 2.27 -1.85
N ASN A 39 11.63 2.94 -3.00
CA ASN A 39 12.35 2.47 -4.19
C ASN A 39 13.69 3.21 -4.41
N LYS A 40 14.14 4.02 -3.45
CA LYS A 40 15.44 4.68 -3.55
C LYS A 40 16.52 3.74 -3.00
N ASP A 41 17.40 3.35 -3.91
CA ASP A 41 18.75 2.78 -3.81
C ASP A 41 19.58 3.14 -2.55
N ASP A 42 19.10 2.91 -1.34
CA ASP A 42 19.92 2.94 -0.11
C ASP A 42 20.25 1.50 0.30
N ASP A 43 21.43 1.07 -0.13
CA ASP A 43 22.27 0.01 0.45
C ASP A 43 21.74 -1.45 0.46
N GLU A 44 22.07 -2.14 -0.63
CA GLU A 44 22.56 -3.55 -0.80
C GLU A 44 21.91 -4.74 -0.06
N TYR A 45 21.00 -4.62 0.89
CA TYR A 45 20.51 -5.80 1.65
C TYR A 45 19.03 -5.81 2.07
N LEU A 46 18.21 -4.82 1.68
CA LEU A 46 16.83 -4.71 2.17
C LEU A 46 15.70 -4.73 1.12
N PHE A 47 15.97 -4.71 -0.19
CA PHE A 47 15.02 -4.04 -1.11
C PHE A 47 14.25 -4.87 -2.15
N ASP A 48 14.38 -6.19 -2.25
CA ASP A 48 13.54 -6.95 -3.21
C ASP A 48 12.26 -7.52 -2.59
N TYR A 49 12.20 -7.81 -1.28
CA TYR A 49 11.03 -8.48 -0.68
C TYR A 49 9.95 -7.53 -0.16
N CYS A 50 10.31 -6.32 0.27
CA CYS A 50 9.41 -5.52 1.11
C CYS A 50 8.22 -4.89 0.35
N ILE A 51 8.33 -4.75 -0.97
CA ILE A 51 7.28 -4.17 -1.83
C ILE A 51 6.93 -5.13 -2.98
N ASP A 52 7.48 -6.34 -2.97
CA ASP A 52 7.27 -7.30 -4.04
C ASP A 52 5.77 -7.63 -4.16
N GLY A 53 5.19 -7.35 -5.32
CA GLY A 53 3.76 -7.49 -5.57
C GLY A 53 2.88 -6.24 -5.40
N TRP A 54 3.45 -5.06 -5.12
CA TRP A 54 2.65 -3.83 -5.29
C TRP A 54 2.16 -3.71 -6.74
N GLY A 55 0.88 -3.37 -6.93
CA GLY A 55 0.24 -3.33 -8.25
C GLY A 55 -0.17 -4.69 -8.83
N THR A 56 0.07 -5.79 -8.11
CA THR A 56 -0.43 -7.14 -8.46
C THR A 56 -1.67 -7.50 -7.64
N ASP A 57 -2.15 -8.73 -7.78
CA ASP A 57 -3.25 -9.30 -6.99
C ASP A 57 -2.86 -9.63 -5.53
N TYR A 58 -1.60 -9.38 -5.14
CA TYR A 58 -1.14 -9.55 -3.76
C TYR A 58 -1.72 -8.50 -2.81
N TYR A 59 -2.24 -7.39 -3.34
CA TYR A 59 -2.89 -6.37 -2.55
C TYR A 59 -4.40 -6.33 -2.76
N VAL A 60 -5.14 -6.14 -1.68
CA VAL A 60 -6.56 -5.78 -1.70
C VAL A 60 -6.75 -4.33 -1.35
N LEU A 61 -7.50 -3.64 -2.21
CA LEU A 61 -8.00 -2.32 -1.94
C LEU A 61 -9.36 -2.39 -1.24
N THR A 62 -9.47 -1.70 -0.11
CA THR A 62 -10.73 -1.44 0.60
C THR A 62 -10.97 0.07 0.64
N GLU A 63 -12.14 0.51 0.16
CA GLU A 63 -12.67 1.84 0.49
C GLU A 63 -13.28 1.77 1.89
N VAL A 64 -12.74 2.54 2.83
CA VAL A 64 -13.01 2.41 4.26
C VAL A 64 -14.15 3.33 4.65
N GLU A 65 -15.25 2.73 5.10
CA GLU A 65 -16.40 3.45 5.67
C GLU A 65 -16.11 3.92 7.10
N PRO A 66 -16.76 5.01 7.57
CA PRO A 66 -16.63 5.47 8.94
C PRO A 66 -16.88 4.36 9.96
N MET A 67 -16.07 4.34 11.04
CA MET A 67 -16.15 3.33 12.11
C MET A 67 -15.75 1.91 11.69
N THR A 68 -15.15 1.72 10.51
CA THR A 68 -14.61 0.43 10.08
C THR A 68 -13.19 0.23 10.64
N VAL A 69 -12.94 -0.95 11.22
CA VAL A 69 -11.61 -1.37 11.64
C VAL A 69 -10.99 -2.19 10.53
N ILE A 70 -9.79 -1.82 10.10
CA ILE A 70 -9.00 -2.53 9.09
C ILE A 70 -7.88 -3.30 9.79
N ILE A 71 -7.80 -4.61 9.55
CA ILE A 71 -6.80 -5.50 10.15
C ILE A 71 -5.80 -5.89 9.07
N ASN A 72 -4.53 -5.58 9.26
CA ASN A 72 -3.47 -6.11 8.41
C ASN A 72 -3.20 -7.56 8.83
N ASP A 73 -3.52 -8.51 7.95
CA ASP A 73 -3.30 -9.95 8.14
C ASP A 73 -2.02 -10.35 7.42
N ASN A 74 -0.93 -9.69 7.82
CA ASN A 74 0.39 -10.03 7.35
C ASN A 74 0.98 -11.06 8.30
N ASP A 75 1.34 -12.23 7.78
CA ASP A 75 1.91 -13.35 8.53
C ASP A 75 3.40 -13.09 8.86
#